data_AF-A0A7C4V798-F1
#
_entry.id   AF-A0A7C4V798-F1
#
_cell.length_a   1.000
_cell.length_b   1.000
_cell.length_c   1.000
_cell.angle_alpha   90.00
_cell.angle_beta   90.00
_cell.angle_gamma   90.00
#
_symmetry.space_group_name_H-M   'P 1'
#
loop_
_entity.id
_entity.type
_entity.pdbx_description
1 polymer ?
#
loop_
_entity_poly.entity_id
_entity_poly.type
_entity_poly.pdbx_seq_one_letter_code
_entity_poly.pdbx_strand_id
1 'polypeptide(L)'
;MTERENHLRCIEFRRPKWIPVVVYFLPAALHRHRERLEDLILRHPVIFGPYRRGSIDFDSFGPAYAEGFYVDNWGCTWQNILPGMEGQPVGHPLADYSLLDSYRPPDPLTQAERGPRPDWEQVAAQVEKARQEGKLVWGHGDRFFERLHFLRGFSALMIDFVECPPELNRLIEMVLQYNLALVHKWLSLRPDIMSFGDDLGTQNAAMVSPETFRRHLKPAYARMFQPCREAGAHVRLHSDGCILELVDDLIDAGVTVLNPQVRANTLEGLRRTCKGRVCIHLDLDRQLFPFATPKQIREHVEEAVEVLASPEGGLALYAEIGPDVPLENIEAVCSALEWARERFS
;
A
#
# COMPACT_ATOMS: atom_id res chain seq x y z
N MET A 1 -19.67 -15.64 -10.66
CA MET A 1 -19.29 -14.54 -9.76
C MET A 1 -17.95 -14.02 -10.23
N THR A 2 -17.83 -12.72 -10.44
CA THR A 2 -16.60 -12.08 -10.94
C THR A 2 -15.60 -11.86 -9.81
N GLU A 3 -14.33 -11.58 -10.14
CA GLU A 3 -13.33 -11.14 -9.15
C GLU A 3 -13.78 -9.89 -8.40
N ARG A 4 -14.35 -8.91 -9.12
CA ARG A 4 -14.92 -7.71 -8.50
C ARG A 4 -15.94 -8.02 -7.43
N GLU A 5 -16.93 -8.85 -7.77
CA GLU A 5 -18.00 -9.20 -6.82
C GLU A 5 -17.45 -9.96 -5.61
N ASN A 6 -16.52 -10.91 -5.80
CA ASN A 6 -15.94 -11.64 -4.69
C ASN A 6 -15.15 -10.72 -3.75
N HIS A 7 -14.34 -9.82 -4.30
CA HIS A 7 -13.52 -8.91 -3.51
C HIS A 7 -14.38 -7.91 -2.71
N LEU A 8 -15.42 -7.35 -3.32
CA LEU A 8 -16.37 -6.49 -2.61
C LEU A 8 -17.09 -7.25 -1.50
N ARG A 9 -17.56 -8.49 -1.75
CA ARG A 9 -18.13 -9.34 -0.69
C ARG A 9 -17.15 -9.61 0.44
N CYS A 10 -15.86 -9.79 0.12
CA CYS A 10 -14.84 -9.95 1.14
C CYS A 10 -14.70 -8.70 2.00
N ILE A 11 -14.60 -7.52 1.38
CA ILE A 11 -14.45 -6.26 2.13
C ILE A 11 -15.68 -5.95 2.99
N GLU A 12 -16.86 -6.25 2.46
CA GLU A 12 -18.15 -5.89 3.07
C GLU A 12 -18.71 -6.98 4.00
N PHE A 13 -17.93 -8.03 4.28
CA PHE A 13 -18.36 -9.15 5.12
C PHE A 13 -19.66 -9.83 4.62
N ARG A 14 -19.78 -10.02 3.30
CA ARG A 14 -20.95 -10.59 2.61
C ARG A 14 -20.71 -11.98 2.02
N ARG A 15 -19.98 -12.83 2.75
CA ARG A 15 -19.71 -14.24 2.41
C ARG A 15 -19.10 -14.38 1.01
N PRO A 16 -17.83 -13.97 0.81
CA PRO A 16 -17.14 -14.24 -0.45
C PRO A 16 -17.05 -15.76 -0.70
N LYS A 17 -16.77 -16.18 -1.93
CA LYS A 17 -16.54 -17.60 -2.25
C LYS A 17 -15.08 -18.00 -2.01
N TRP A 18 -14.17 -17.03 -2.02
CA TRP A 18 -12.75 -17.27 -1.77
C TRP A 18 -12.08 -16.06 -1.12
N ILE A 19 -10.95 -16.31 -0.45
CA ILE A 19 -10.04 -15.28 0.06
C ILE A 19 -9.33 -14.63 -1.14
N PRO A 20 -9.43 -13.31 -1.37
CA PRO A 20 -8.61 -12.64 -2.38
C PRO A 20 -7.12 -12.76 -2.03
N VAL A 21 -6.29 -13.07 -3.02
CA VAL A 21 -4.84 -13.21 -2.84
C VAL A 21 -4.10 -12.37 -3.87
N VAL A 22 -2.97 -11.79 -3.49
CA VAL A 22 -2.11 -10.97 -4.33
C VAL A 22 -0.65 -11.32 -4.04
N VAL A 23 0.15 -11.49 -5.09
CA VAL A 23 1.60 -11.58 -5.01
C VAL A 23 2.18 -10.39 -5.76
N TYR A 24 3.03 -9.62 -5.10
CA TYR A 24 3.74 -8.48 -5.68
C TYR A 24 5.24 -8.77 -5.70
N PHE A 25 5.87 -8.55 -6.84
CA PHE A 25 7.32 -8.68 -6.99
C PHE A 25 7.96 -7.31 -6.96
N LEU A 26 8.92 -7.11 -6.06
CA LEU A 26 9.78 -5.94 -6.15
C LEU A 26 10.57 -6.00 -7.47
N PRO A 27 10.86 -4.85 -8.10
CA PRO A 27 11.64 -4.83 -9.34
C PRO A 27 12.97 -5.59 -9.23
N ALA A 28 13.64 -5.52 -8.08
CA ALA A 28 14.85 -6.30 -7.81
C ALA A 28 14.62 -7.84 -7.86
N ALA A 29 13.45 -8.33 -7.44
CA ALA A 29 13.10 -9.74 -7.52
C ALA A 29 12.85 -10.19 -8.97
N LEU A 30 12.16 -9.36 -9.76
CA LEU A 30 12.00 -9.56 -11.20
C LEU A 30 13.37 -9.62 -11.89
N HIS A 31 14.27 -8.68 -11.59
CA HIS A 31 15.61 -8.63 -12.16
C HIS A 31 16.48 -9.83 -11.80
N ARG A 32 16.38 -10.32 -10.56
CA ARG A 32 17.19 -11.45 -10.11
C ARG A 32 16.77 -12.76 -10.75
N HIS A 33 15.47 -13.02 -10.82
CA HIS A 33 14.94 -14.33 -11.21
C HIS A 33 14.54 -14.40 -12.69
N ARG A 34 14.32 -13.25 -13.34
CA ARG A 34 14.10 -13.08 -14.79
C ARG A 34 13.08 -14.07 -15.35
N GLU A 35 13.42 -14.77 -16.44
CA GLU A 35 12.54 -15.70 -17.14
C GLU A 35 12.09 -16.88 -16.28
N ARG A 36 12.90 -17.29 -15.28
CA ARG A 36 12.52 -18.37 -14.35
C ARG A 36 11.34 -17.97 -13.46
N LEU A 37 11.20 -16.67 -13.18
CA LEU A 37 10.04 -16.15 -12.47
C LEU A 37 8.81 -16.12 -13.37
N GLU A 38 8.97 -15.82 -14.66
CA GLU A 38 7.86 -15.96 -15.63
C GLU A 38 7.36 -17.39 -15.73
N ASP A 39 8.27 -18.38 -15.73
CA ASP A 39 7.91 -19.80 -15.71
C ASP A 39 7.08 -20.16 -14.48
N LEU A 40 7.36 -19.54 -13.33
CA LEU A 40 6.59 -19.70 -12.11
C LEU A 40 5.23 -19.02 -12.21
N ILE A 41 5.18 -17.77 -12.67
CA ILE A 41 3.93 -17.02 -12.87
C ILE A 41 2.95 -17.81 -13.75
N LEU A 42 3.45 -18.41 -14.84
CA LEU A 42 2.64 -19.21 -15.76
C LEU A 42 2.07 -20.49 -15.13
N ARG A 43 2.65 -20.99 -14.03
CA ARG A 43 2.17 -22.17 -13.30
C ARG A 43 1.10 -21.83 -12.26
N HIS A 44 0.93 -20.55 -11.90
CA HIS A 44 -0.07 -20.08 -10.93
C HIS A 44 -1.08 -19.08 -11.55
N PRO A 45 -1.83 -19.49 -12.59
CA PRO A 45 -2.75 -18.61 -13.30
C PRO A 45 -3.92 -18.12 -12.44
N VAL A 46 -4.20 -18.76 -11.29
CA VAL A 46 -5.24 -18.34 -10.35
C VAL A 46 -4.84 -17.05 -9.62
N ILE A 47 -3.54 -16.85 -9.38
CA ILE A 47 -3.01 -15.64 -8.75
C ILE A 47 -2.77 -14.55 -9.79
N PHE A 48 -2.07 -14.89 -10.88
CA PHE A 48 -1.56 -13.89 -11.82
C PHE A 48 -2.46 -13.63 -13.03
N GLY A 49 -3.47 -14.49 -13.25
CA GLY A 49 -4.30 -14.41 -14.44
C GLY A 49 -3.53 -14.64 -15.75
N PRO A 50 -4.02 -14.12 -16.88
CA PRO A 50 -3.34 -14.24 -18.17
C PRO A 50 -1.99 -13.52 -18.15
N TYR A 51 -0.91 -14.27 -18.42
CA TYR A 51 0.45 -13.73 -18.49
C TYR A 51 1.10 -14.06 -19.85
N ARG A 52 1.84 -13.10 -20.42
CA ARG A 52 2.59 -13.29 -21.66
C ARG A 52 4.09 -13.27 -21.35
N ARG A 53 4.80 -14.35 -21.67
CA ARG A 53 6.27 -14.41 -21.55
C ARG A 53 6.92 -13.25 -22.32
N GLY A 54 7.96 -12.66 -21.73
CA GLY A 54 8.67 -11.50 -22.29
C GLY A 54 7.85 -10.21 -22.26
N SER A 55 6.81 -10.14 -21.42
CA SER A 55 6.05 -8.89 -21.22
C SER A 55 6.71 -7.94 -20.22
N ILE A 56 7.67 -8.43 -19.43
CA ILE A 56 8.42 -7.64 -18.45
C ILE A 56 9.82 -7.35 -19.01
N ASP A 57 10.24 -6.10 -18.90
CA ASP A 57 11.64 -5.70 -19.05
C ASP A 57 12.31 -5.76 -17.67
N PHE A 58 13.12 -6.80 -17.44
CA PHE A 58 13.73 -7.09 -16.14
C PHE A 58 14.79 -6.07 -15.71
N ASP A 59 15.29 -5.24 -16.62
CA ASP A 59 16.37 -4.29 -16.36
C ASP A 59 15.84 -2.84 -16.29
N SER A 60 14.52 -2.64 -16.45
CA SER A 60 13.87 -1.34 -16.39
C SER A 60 13.27 -1.07 -15.01
N PHE A 61 14.07 -0.47 -14.14
CA PHE A 61 13.66 -0.11 -12.78
C PHE A 61 12.96 1.27 -12.70
N GLY A 62 13.16 2.13 -13.71
CA GLY A 62 12.82 3.55 -13.63
C GLY A 62 13.79 4.33 -12.73
N PRO A 63 13.83 5.68 -12.85
CA PRO A 63 14.87 6.49 -12.22
C PRO A 63 14.84 6.46 -10.68
N ALA A 64 13.67 6.25 -10.07
CA ALA A 64 13.53 6.20 -8.61
C ALA A 64 14.05 4.89 -7.99
N TYR A 65 14.21 3.83 -8.78
CA TYR A 65 14.71 2.53 -8.33
C TYR A 65 16.12 2.23 -8.88
N ALA A 66 16.73 3.18 -9.61
CA ALA A 66 18.11 3.07 -10.05
C ALA A 66 19.06 3.46 -8.90
N GLU A 67 20.25 2.84 -8.84
CA GLU A 67 21.30 3.22 -7.89
C GLU A 67 21.76 4.66 -8.13
N GLY A 68 22.04 5.38 -7.05
CA GLY A 68 22.51 6.77 -7.06
C GLY A 68 21.50 7.73 -6.46
N PHE A 69 21.47 8.95 -7.01
CA PHE A 69 20.61 10.02 -6.51
C PHE A 69 19.52 10.37 -7.52
N TYR A 70 18.32 10.64 -7.00
CA TYR A 70 17.16 11.04 -7.77
C TYR A 70 16.42 12.16 -7.04
N VAL A 71 15.99 13.20 -7.75
CA VAL A 71 15.16 14.27 -7.17
C VAL A 71 13.73 14.05 -7.64
N ASP A 72 12.80 13.94 -6.69
CA ASP A 72 11.39 13.72 -6.99
C ASP A 72 10.67 15.04 -7.34
N ASN A 73 9.39 14.97 -7.74
CA ASN A 73 8.66 16.17 -8.17
C ASN A 73 8.37 17.16 -7.04
N TRP A 74 8.53 16.74 -5.78
CA TRP A 74 8.44 17.61 -4.61
C TRP A 74 9.79 18.25 -4.26
N GLY A 75 10.86 17.92 -4.98
CA GLY A 75 12.20 18.43 -4.72
C GLY A 75 12.91 17.71 -3.58
N CYS A 76 12.42 16.55 -3.14
CA CYS A 76 13.14 15.70 -2.19
C CYS A 76 14.25 14.95 -2.95
N THR A 77 15.47 14.97 -2.40
CA THR A 77 16.58 14.17 -2.93
C THR A 77 16.52 12.78 -2.29
N TRP A 78 16.48 11.76 -3.12
CA TRP A 78 16.50 10.35 -2.76
C TRP A 78 17.87 9.76 -3.05
N GLN A 79 18.33 8.86 -2.19
CA GLN A 79 19.49 8.02 -2.40
C GLN A 79 19.05 6.56 -2.47
N ASN A 80 19.49 5.86 -3.50
CA ASN A 80 19.28 4.44 -3.66
C ASN A 80 20.64 3.74 -3.75
N ILE A 81 20.84 2.72 -2.91
CA ILE A 81 22.08 1.93 -2.84
C ILE A 81 21.90 0.51 -3.37
N LEU A 82 20.68 0.13 -3.77
CA LEU A 82 20.34 -1.22 -4.22
C LEU A 82 19.30 -1.13 -5.35
N PRO A 83 19.72 -1.27 -6.62
CA PRO A 83 18.82 -1.21 -7.77
C PRO A 83 17.59 -2.11 -7.62
N GLY A 84 16.44 -1.60 -8.04
CA GLY A 84 15.17 -2.31 -7.97
C GLY A 84 14.53 -2.37 -6.59
N MET A 85 15.16 -1.79 -5.57
CA MET A 85 14.55 -1.49 -4.26
C MET A 85 14.22 -0.01 -4.16
N GLU A 86 13.33 0.36 -3.25
CA GLU A 86 13.03 1.76 -2.98
C GLU A 86 14.21 2.45 -2.27
N GLY A 87 14.56 3.65 -2.73
CA GLY A 87 15.59 4.48 -2.07
C GLY A 87 15.06 5.14 -0.79
N GLN A 88 15.91 5.93 -0.15
CA GLN A 88 15.56 6.74 1.02
C GLN A 88 15.71 8.23 0.75
N PRO A 89 14.83 9.09 1.28
CA PRO A 89 14.99 10.53 1.19
C PRO A 89 16.16 10.99 2.06
N VAL A 90 17.10 11.71 1.47
CA VAL A 90 18.30 12.27 2.12
C VAL A 90 18.40 13.80 2.00
N GLY A 91 17.57 14.41 1.14
CA GLY A 91 17.47 15.86 0.99
C GLY A 91 16.02 16.33 1.14
N HIS A 92 15.84 17.36 1.96
CA HIS A 92 14.53 17.83 2.43
C HIS A 92 14.35 19.32 2.06
N PRO A 93 13.52 19.68 1.06
CA PRO A 93 13.43 21.04 0.55
C PRO A 93 12.86 22.04 1.57
N LEU A 94 12.19 21.56 2.61
CA LEU A 94 11.65 22.34 3.72
C LEU A 94 12.33 21.99 5.05
N ALA A 95 13.61 21.60 5.02
CA ALA A 95 14.45 21.51 6.22
C ALA A 95 14.56 22.86 6.97
N ASP A 96 14.35 23.97 6.26
CA ASP A 96 14.17 25.31 6.82
C ASP A 96 12.80 25.86 6.39
N TYR A 97 11.96 26.20 7.37
CA TYR A 97 10.63 26.76 7.10
C TYR A 97 10.67 28.17 6.51
N SER A 98 11.80 28.88 6.55
CA SER A 98 11.94 30.16 5.84
C SER A 98 11.66 30.04 4.33
N LEU A 99 11.79 28.82 3.78
CA LEU A 99 11.52 28.49 2.38
C LEU A 99 10.04 28.16 2.10
N LEU A 100 9.20 27.98 3.12
CA LEU A 100 7.81 27.53 2.96
C LEU A 100 6.96 28.51 2.16
N ASP A 101 7.20 29.82 2.29
CA ASP A 101 6.43 30.87 1.59
C ASP A 101 6.67 30.86 0.07
N SER A 102 7.90 30.56 -0.33
CA SER A 102 8.31 30.51 -1.74
C SER A 102 8.15 29.11 -2.36
N TYR A 103 8.00 28.07 -1.54
CA TYR A 103 7.82 26.70 -2.00
C TYR A 103 6.52 26.52 -2.80
N ARG A 104 6.57 25.69 -3.85
CA ARG A 104 5.43 25.34 -4.69
C ARG A 104 5.37 23.82 -4.82
N PRO A 105 4.31 23.16 -4.34
CA PRO A 105 4.14 21.73 -4.55
C PRO A 105 3.91 21.43 -6.04
N PRO A 106 4.22 20.20 -6.49
CA PRO A 106 3.92 19.78 -7.85
C PRO A 106 2.40 19.78 -8.11
N ASP A 107 2.01 19.85 -9.38
CA ASP A 107 0.60 19.73 -9.76
C ASP A 107 0.15 18.25 -9.67
N PRO A 108 -0.79 17.90 -8.76
CA PRO A 108 -1.21 16.52 -8.52
C PRO A 108 -1.81 15.81 -9.73
N LEU A 109 -2.33 16.56 -10.71
CA LEU A 109 -3.00 16.00 -11.87
C LEU A 109 -2.05 15.72 -13.04
N THR A 110 -0.86 16.30 -13.03
CA THR A 110 0.13 16.15 -14.10
C THR A 110 1.45 15.57 -13.63
N GLN A 111 1.78 15.69 -12.34
CA GLN A 111 3.01 15.21 -11.72
C GLN A 111 2.65 14.28 -10.55
N ALA A 112 3.11 13.02 -10.61
CA ALA A 112 3.01 12.11 -9.47
C ALA A 112 4.12 12.45 -8.46
N GLU A 113 4.27 11.67 -7.39
CA GLU A 113 5.46 11.83 -6.53
C GLU A 113 6.77 11.68 -7.34
N ARG A 114 6.79 10.70 -8.25
CA ARG A 114 7.98 10.29 -9.02
C ARG A 114 7.67 10.27 -10.52
N GLY A 115 7.95 11.37 -11.21
CA GLY A 115 7.70 11.48 -12.66
C GLY A 115 6.27 11.91 -13.03
N PRO A 116 5.91 11.87 -14.31
CA PRO A 116 4.62 12.37 -14.78
C PRO A 116 3.46 11.46 -14.36
N ARG A 117 2.28 12.05 -14.18
CA ARG A 117 1.02 11.27 -14.12
C ARG A 117 0.68 10.71 -15.51
N PRO A 118 -0.01 9.57 -15.59
CA PRO A 118 -0.56 9.10 -16.84
C PRO A 118 -1.65 10.06 -17.35
N ASP A 119 -1.89 10.00 -18.65
CA ASP A 119 -2.99 10.72 -19.28
C ASP A 119 -4.34 10.23 -18.74
N TRP A 120 -5.16 11.15 -18.23
CA TRP A 120 -6.41 10.80 -17.56
C TRP A 120 -7.51 10.29 -18.50
N GLU A 121 -7.46 10.60 -19.80
CA GLU A 121 -8.40 10.04 -20.77
C GLU A 121 -8.06 8.57 -21.02
N GLN A 122 -6.77 8.24 -21.13
CA GLN A 122 -6.31 6.86 -21.21
C GLN A 122 -6.66 6.07 -19.95
N VAL A 123 -6.46 6.66 -18.76
CA VAL A 123 -6.88 6.04 -17.49
C VAL A 123 -8.39 5.79 -17.49
N ALA A 124 -9.20 6.76 -17.91
CA ALA A 124 -10.66 6.59 -17.98
C ALA A 124 -11.07 5.44 -18.92
N ALA A 125 -10.43 5.32 -20.08
CA ALA A 125 -10.66 4.23 -21.01
C ALA A 125 -10.28 2.85 -20.42
N GLN A 126 -9.16 2.78 -19.69
CA GLN A 126 -8.73 1.56 -19.00
C GLN A 126 -9.71 1.18 -17.87
N VAL A 127 -10.17 2.15 -17.09
CA VAL A 127 -11.18 1.96 -16.04
C VAL A 127 -12.48 1.40 -16.62
N GLU A 128 -12.96 1.98 -17.72
CA GLU A 128 -14.20 1.51 -18.36
C GLU A 128 -14.04 0.08 -18.91
N LYS A 129 -12.89 -0.22 -19.53
CA LYS A 129 -12.58 -1.59 -19.98
C LYS A 129 -12.55 -2.57 -18.80
N ALA A 130 -11.87 -2.24 -17.70
CA ALA A 130 -11.81 -3.10 -16.52
C ALA A 130 -13.21 -3.36 -15.94
N ARG A 131 -14.06 -2.34 -15.91
CA ARG A 131 -15.45 -2.44 -15.47
C ARG A 131 -16.26 -3.39 -16.35
N GLN A 132 -16.14 -3.29 -17.67
CA GLN A 132 -16.80 -4.18 -18.63
C GLN A 132 -16.33 -5.64 -18.52
N GLU A 133 -15.06 -5.84 -18.16
CA GLU A 133 -14.48 -7.17 -17.88
C GLU A 133 -14.83 -7.70 -16.48
N GLY A 134 -15.58 -6.95 -15.66
CA GLY A 134 -15.97 -7.34 -14.31
C GLY A 134 -14.81 -7.36 -13.30
N LYS A 135 -13.75 -6.59 -13.56
CA LYS A 135 -12.58 -6.39 -12.68
C LYS A 135 -12.82 -5.24 -11.70
N LEU A 136 -12.09 -5.24 -10.58
CA LEU A 136 -12.09 -4.12 -9.66
C LEU A 136 -11.47 -2.89 -10.30
N VAL A 137 -12.08 -1.74 -10.05
CA VAL A 137 -11.51 -0.44 -10.38
C VAL A 137 -10.82 0.12 -9.14
N TRP A 138 -9.52 0.36 -9.26
CA TRP A 138 -8.70 0.98 -8.23
C TRP A 138 -8.44 2.45 -8.58
N GLY A 139 -8.59 3.32 -7.60
CA GLY A 139 -8.01 4.65 -7.60
C GLY A 139 -6.91 4.76 -6.55
N HIS A 140 -6.05 5.77 -6.69
CA HIS A 140 -4.82 5.87 -5.91
C HIS A 140 -4.61 7.29 -5.38
N GLY A 141 -4.43 7.41 -4.07
CA GLY A 141 -3.83 8.59 -3.45
C GLY A 141 -2.32 8.46 -3.36
N ASP A 142 -1.65 9.58 -3.06
CA ASP A 142 -0.22 9.58 -2.75
C ASP A 142 -0.03 9.56 -1.22
N ARG A 143 1.23 9.50 -0.80
CA ARG A 143 1.62 9.59 0.60
C ARG A 143 1.17 10.91 1.23
N PHE A 144 0.88 10.86 2.52
CA PHE A 144 0.53 12.03 3.29
C PHE A 144 1.55 12.27 4.42
N PHE A 145 1.53 11.47 5.48
CA PHE A 145 2.44 11.58 6.63
C PHE A 145 3.90 11.39 6.21
N GLU A 146 4.19 10.38 5.39
CA GLU A 146 5.51 10.18 4.82
C GLU A 146 5.99 11.42 4.05
N ARG A 147 5.09 11.99 3.22
CA ARG A 147 5.41 13.20 2.44
C ARG A 147 5.73 14.39 3.34
N LEU A 148 5.06 14.54 4.50
CA LEU A 148 5.41 15.59 5.47
C LEU A 148 6.85 15.45 5.93
N HIS A 149 7.29 14.25 6.33
CA HIS A 149 8.67 14.07 6.81
C HIS A 149 9.70 13.98 5.68
N PHE A 150 9.30 13.66 4.45
CA PHE A 150 10.18 13.78 3.29
C PHE A 150 10.49 15.25 2.97
N LEU A 151 9.52 16.14 3.18
CA LEU A 151 9.71 17.58 2.96
C LEU A 151 10.48 18.25 4.09
N ARG A 152 10.10 17.93 5.34
CA ARG A 152 10.60 18.61 6.55
C ARG A 152 11.87 17.98 7.14
N GLY A 153 12.08 16.69 6.87
CA GLY A 153 12.99 15.82 7.62
C GLY A 153 12.30 15.20 8.83
N PHE A 154 12.56 13.91 9.07
CA PHE A 154 11.87 13.12 10.10
C PHE A 154 11.98 13.72 11.49
N SER A 155 13.20 13.90 12.01
CA SER A 155 13.41 14.42 13.36
C SER A 155 12.81 15.81 13.56
N ALA A 156 12.89 16.67 12.55
CA ALA A 156 12.34 18.02 12.61
C ALA A 156 10.81 18.00 12.65
N LEU A 157 10.16 17.16 11.83
CA LEU A 157 8.70 16.99 11.90
C LEU A 157 8.25 16.44 13.26
N MET A 158 9.00 15.49 13.85
CA MET A 158 8.68 14.97 15.18
C MET A 158 8.74 16.05 16.26
N ILE A 159 9.72 16.96 16.19
CA ILE A 159 9.80 18.13 17.08
C ILE A 159 8.62 19.07 16.82
N ASP A 160 8.28 19.32 15.56
CA ASP A 160 7.17 20.21 15.20
C ASP A 160 5.83 19.73 15.79
N PHE A 161 5.57 18.42 15.87
CA PHE A 161 4.36 17.91 16.52
C PHE A 161 4.29 18.23 18.02
N VAL A 162 5.43 18.42 18.68
CA VAL A 162 5.49 18.80 20.09
C VAL A 162 5.40 20.31 20.24
N GLU A 163 6.22 21.05 19.50
CA GLU A 163 6.33 22.51 19.61
C GLU A 163 5.14 23.26 18.97
N CYS A 164 4.44 22.61 18.04
CA CYS A 164 3.31 23.14 17.30
C CYS A 164 3.58 24.51 16.65
N PRO A 165 4.67 24.66 15.86
CA PRO A 165 4.91 25.92 15.15
C PRO A 165 3.77 26.17 14.14
N PRO A 166 3.42 27.44 13.87
CA PRO A 166 2.31 27.76 12.96
C PRO A 166 2.52 27.21 11.53
N GLU A 167 3.77 27.01 11.11
CA GLU A 167 4.17 26.45 9.83
C GLU A 167 3.77 24.97 9.66
N LEU A 168 3.66 24.20 10.76
CA LEU A 168 3.25 22.81 10.71
C LEU A 168 1.87 22.65 10.06
N ASN A 169 0.91 23.48 10.48
CA ASN A 169 -0.45 23.43 9.92
C ASN A 169 -0.46 23.81 8.43
N ARG A 170 0.42 24.72 8.01
CA ARG A 170 0.56 25.11 6.60
C ARG A 170 1.15 23.98 5.77
N LEU A 171 2.14 23.25 6.30
CA LEU A 171 2.72 22.07 5.66
C LEU A 171 1.69 20.94 5.52
N ILE A 172 0.97 20.63 6.60
CA ILE A 172 -0.12 19.64 6.61
C ILE A 172 -1.17 19.98 5.56
N GLU A 173 -1.65 21.23 5.53
CA GLU A 173 -2.68 21.66 4.58
C GLU A 173 -2.18 21.60 3.13
N MET A 174 -0.91 21.93 2.87
CA MET A 174 -0.33 21.87 1.52
C MET A 174 -0.37 20.44 0.94
N VAL A 175 0.09 19.44 1.71
CA VAL A 175 0.10 18.04 1.27
C VAL A 175 -1.31 17.46 1.21
N LEU A 176 -2.20 17.89 2.10
CA LEU A 176 -3.61 17.51 2.08
C LEU A 176 -4.32 18.03 0.82
N GLN A 177 -4.14 19.29 0.44
CA GLN A 177 -4.77 19.87 -0.74
C GLN A 177 -4.29 19.19 -2.03
N TYR A 178 -3.01 18.85 -2.11
CA TYR A 178 -2.48 18.03 -3.20
C TYR A 178 -3.23 16.68 -3.30
N ASN A 179 -3.36 15.96 -2.18
CA ASN A 179 -4.05 14.66 -2.18
C ASN A 179 -5.55 14.77 -2.44
N LEU A 180 -6.23 15.80 -1.93
CA LEU A 180 -7.65 16.02 -2.19
C LEU A 180 -7.94 16.21 -3.68
N ALA A 181 -7.13 17.01 -4.39
CA ALA A 181 -7.28 17.19 -5.83
C ALA A 181 -7.17 15.86 -6.59
N LEU A 182 -6.21 15.01 -6.22
CA LEU A 182 -6.03 13.68 -6.78
C LEU A 182 -7.20 12.74 -6.45
N VAL A 183 -7.67 12.75 -5.20
CA VAL A 183 -8.85 11.99 -4.75
C VAL A 183 -10.06 12.37 -5.58
N HIS A 184 -10.38 13.66 -5.70
CA HIS A 184 -11.52 14.12 -6.50
C HIS A 184 -11.40 13.69 -7.96
N LYS A 185 -10.19 13.73 -8.54
CA LYS A 185 -9.97 13.24 -9.90
C LYS A 185 -10.28 11.76 -10.02
N TRP A 186 -9.78 10.92 -9.12
CA TRP A 186 -10.10 9.48 -9.14
C TRP A 186 -11.58 9.23 -8.92
N LEU A 187 -12.22 9.92 -7.98
CA LEU A 187 -13.66 9.78 -7.72
C LEU A 187 -14.52 10.11 -8.94
N SER A 188 -14.08 11.01 -9.84
CA SER A 188 -14.77 11.23 -11.12
C SER A 188 -14.81 9.99 -12.02
N LEU A 189 -13.90 9.04 -11.83
CA LEU A 189 -13.84 7.75 -12.52
C LEU A 189 -14.60 6.62 -11.80
N ARG A 190 -15.20 6.92 -10.63
CA ARG A 190 -16.01 6.00 -9.81
C ARG A 190 -15.28 4.68 -9.49
N PRO A 191 -14.15 4.73 -8.75
CA PRO A 191 -13.42 3.55 -8.35
C PRO A 191 -14.20 2.75 -7.32
N ASP A 192 -13.99 1.44 -7.29
CA ASP A 192 -14.53 0.58 -6.24
C ASP A 192 -13.72 0.75 -4.94
N ILE A 193 -12.41 0.99 -5.07
CA ILE A 193 -11.47 1.16 -3.96
C ILE A 193 -10.53 2.32 -4.24
N MET A 194 -10.38 3.23 -3.28
CA MET A 194 -9.30 4.21 -3.21
C MET A 194 -8.19 3.67 -2.30
N SER A 195 -7.00 3.44 -2.87
CA SER A 195 -5.85 2.94 -2.14
C SER A 195 -4.86 4.05 -1.82
N PHE A 196 -4.40 4.07 -0.58
CA PHE A 196 -3.36 4.94 -0.06
C PHE A 196 -2.23 4.08 0.53
N GLY A 197 -1.01 4.61 0.54
CA GLY A 197 0.14 4.04 1.23
C GLY A 197 0.77 5.11 2.09
N ASP A 198 0.96 4.80 3.37
CA ASP A 198 1.57 5.71 4.34
C ASP A 198 2.04 4.92 5.55
N ASP A 199 3.34 4.87 5.77
CA ASP A 199 3.92 4.09 6.85
C ASP A 199 3.81 4.84 8.18
N LEU A 200 2.92 4.35 9.05
CA LEU A 200 2.60 4.96 10.34
C LEU A 200 3.30 4.28 11.52
N GLY A 201 3.95 3.14 11.30
CA GLY A 201 4.51 2.30 12.35
C GLY A 201 6.03 2.12 12.29
N THR A 202 6.59 1.86 13.46
CA THR A 202 7.91 1.24 13.65
C THR A 202 7.74 -0.27 13.87
N GLN A 203 8.81 -1.02 14.16
CA GLN A 203 8.67 -2.46 14.43
C GLN A 203 7.77 -2.81 15.63
N ASN A 204 7.62 -1.90 16.61
CA ASN A 204 6.95 -2.24 17.88
C ASN A 204 5.80 -1.30 18.26
N ALA A 205 5.71 -0.10 17.68
CA ALA A 205 4.68 0.91 17.98
C ALA A 205 4.48 1.88 16.82
N ALA A 206 3.45 2.73 16.87
CA ALA A 206 3.29 3.83 15.92
C ALA A 206 4.48 4.81 15.99
N MET A 207 4.77 5.50 14.88
CA MET A 207 5.84 6.52 14.83
C MET A 207 5.50 7.75 15.66
N VAL A 208 4.21 8.06 15.81
CA VAL A 208 3.70 9.13 16.67
C VAL A 208 2.67 8.56 17.63
N SER A 209 2.54 9.17 18.81
CA SER A 209 1.54 8.72 19.79
C SER A 209 0.11 8.84 19.22
N PRO A 210 -0.85 8.03 19.70
CA PRO A 210 -2.24 8.16 19.28
C PRO A 210 -2.82 9.56 19.53
N GLU A 211 -2.36 10.27 20.57
CA GLU A 211 -2.76 11.65 20.84
C GLU A 211 -2.25 12.60 19.75
N THR A 212 -0.97 12.52 19.39
CA THR A 212 -0.37 13.31 18.31
C THR A 212 -1.04 12.99 16.97
N PHE A 213 -1.29 11.70 16.69
CA PHE A 213 -2.00 11.27 15.49
C PHE A 213 -3.39 11.91 15.41
N ARG A 214 -4.20 11.82 16.48
CA ARG A 214 -5.54 12.42 16.53
C ARG A 214 -5.51 13.94 16.37
N ARG A 215 -4.50 14.61 16.93
CA ARG A 215 -4.38 16.06 16.89
C ARG A 215 -3.99 16.58 15.52
N HIS A 216 -3.01 15.96 14.86
CA HIS A 216 -2.36 16.54 13.68
C HIS A 216 -2.65 15.80 12.37
N LEU A 217 -2.82 14.48 12.40
CA LEU A 217 -2.85 13.65 11.19
C LEU A 217 -4.25 13.13 10.86
N LYS A 218 -4.96 12.59 11.86
CA LYS A 218 -6.31 12.04 11.68
C LYS A 218 -7.28 13.00 10.99
N PRO A 219 -7.33 14.32 11.29
CA PRO A 219 -8.24 15.22 10.61
C PRO A 219 -8.00 15.31 9.10
N ALA A 220 -6.73 15.23 8.67
CA ALA A 220 -6.38 15.24 7.25
C ALA A 220 -6.75 13.91 6.59
N TYR A 221 -6.46 12.76 7.22
CA TYR A 221 -6.92 11.46 6.73
C TYR A 221 -8.44 11.41 6.58
N ALA A 222 -9.20 11.87 7.58
CA ALA A 222 -10.65 11.92 7.52
C ALA A 222 -11.13 12.79 6.32
N ARG A 223 -10.52 13.96 6.09
CA ARG A 223 -10.84 14.81 4.94
C ARG A 223 -10.56 14.14 3.60
N MET A 224 -9.52 13.31 3.49
CA MET A 224 -9.21 12.55 2.27
C MET A 224 -10.16 11.35 2.08
N PHE A 225 -10.51 10.66 3.16
CA PHE A 225 -11.21 9.38 3.12
C PHE A 225 -12.72 9.52 3.08
N GLN A 226 -13.29 10.52 3.77
CA GLN A 226 -14.74 10.73 3.81
C GLN A 226 -15.36 10.91 2.41
N PRO A 227 -14.82 11.75 1.50
CA PRO A 227 -15.36 11.86 0.14
C PRO A 227 -15.35 10.53 -0.63
N CYS A 228 -14.34 9.68 -0.40
CA CYS A 228 -14.28 8.35 -0.99
C CYS A 228 -15.44 7.47 -0.49
N ARG A 229 -15.69 7.48 0.83
CA ARG A 229 -16.77 6.71 1.46
C ARG A 229 -18.14 7.20 1.02
N GLU A 230 -18.34 8.51 0.95
CA GLU A 230 -19.59 9.15 0.48
C GLU A 230 -19.87 8.82 -0.99
N ALA A 231 -18.84 8.70 -1.82
CA ALA A 231 -18.95 8.26 -3.21
C ALA A 231 -19.19 6.74 -3.36
N GLY A 232 -19.24 5.99 -2.26
CA GLY A 232 -19.41 4.53 -2.24
C GLY A 232 -18.14 3.72 -2.48
N ALA A 233 -16.97 4.36 -2.55
CA ALA A 233 -15.70 3.66 -2.67
C ALA A 233 -15.22 3.14 -1.29
N HIS A 234 -14.55 1.99 -1.30
CA HIS A 234 -13.78 1.54 -0.14
C HIS A 234 -12.47 2.29 -0.02
N VAL A 235 -12.00 2.48 1.20
CA VAL A 235 -10.68 3.07 1.47
C VAL A 235 -9.75 1.96 1.91
N ARG A 236 -8.68 1.75 1.15
CA ARG A 236 -7.57 0.87 1.50
C ARG A 236 -6.40 1.71 1.97
N LEU A 237 -5.86 1.42 3.15
CA LEU A 237 -4.62 2.00 3.63
C LEU A 237 -3.56 0.91 3.83
N HIS A 238 -2.46 1.01 3.10
CA HIS A 238 -1.22 0.29 3.41
C HIS A 238 -0.40 1.09 4.42
N SER A 239 0.15 0.38 5.39
CA SER A 239 1.13 0.93 6.33
C SER A 239 2.01 -0.21 6.83
N ASP A 240 3.31 -0.05 6.66
CA ASP A 240 4.30 -0.82 7.40
C ASP A 240 4.32 -0.41 8.88
N GLY A 241 5.03 -1.22 9.66
CA GLY A 241 5.15 -1.10 11.11
C GLY A 241 3.96 -1.64 11.92
N CYS A 242 4.07 -1.51 13.24
CA CYS A 242 3.04 -1.81 14.21
C CYS A 242 2.10 -0.61 14.32
N ILE A 243 0.83 -0.81 13.97
CA ILE A 243 -0.19 0.24 13.92
C ILE A 243 -1.42 -0.10 14.77
N LEU A 244 -1.33 -1.14 15.60
CA LEU A 244 -2.45 -1.66 16.41
C LEU A 244 -3.14 -0.57 17.24
N GLU A 245 -2.39 0.39 17.75
CA GLU A 245 -2.91 1.50 18.57
C GLU A 245 -3.64 2.58 17.77
N LEU A 246 -3.48 2.61 16.45
CA LEU A 246 -4.10 3.58 15.55
C LEU A 246 -5.32 2.99 14.81
N VAL A 247 -5.56 1.69 14.88
CA VAL A 247 -6.63 1.00 14.11
C VAL A 247 -8.00 1.66 14.31
N ASP A 248 -8.36 1.99 15.54
CA ASP A 248 -9.65 2.65 15.85
C ASP A 248 -9.76 4.02 15.17
N ASP A 249 -8.68 4.81 15.25
CA ASP A 249 -8.63 6.14 14.65
C ASP A 249 -8.63 6.08 13.10
N LEU A 250 -8.02 5.06 12.51
CA LEU A 250 -8.01 4.83 11.07
C LEU A 250 -9.38 4.38 10.54
N ILE A 251 -10.06 3.47 11.25
CA ILE A 251 -11.42 3.06 10.91
C ILE A 251 -12.36 4.26 11.01
N ASP A 252 -12.26 5.04 12.08
CA ASP A 252 -13.06 6.26 12.28
C ASP A 252 -12.80 7.32 11.18
N ALA A 253 -11.56 7.44 10.70
CA ALA A 253 -11.24 8.31 9.57
C ALA A 253 -11.85 7.82 8.24
N GLY A 254 -12.23 6.53 8.14
CA GLY A 254 -12.93 5.96 6.99
C GLY A 254 -12.26 4.76 6.34
N VAL A 255 -11.19 4.21 6.92
CA VAL A 255 -10.52 3.00 6.39
C VAL A 255 -11.47 1.79 6.48
N THR A 256 -11.64 1.08 5.36
CA THR A 256 -12.40 -0.18 5.30
C THR A 256 -11.57 -1.39 4.93
N VAL A 257 -10.36 -1.16 4.39
CA VAL A 257 -9.37 -2.20 4.13
C VAL A 257 -8.05 -1.74 4.71
N LEU A 258 -7.51 -2.47 5.67
CA LEU A 258 -6.18 -2.20 6.22
C LEU A 258 -5.21 -3.22 5.67
N ASN A 259 -4.03 -2.79 5.23
CA ASN A 259 -2.95 -3.67 4.80
C ASN A 259 -1.76 -3.56 5.75
N PRO A 260 -1.81 -4.26 6.91
CA PRO A 260 -0.73 -4.30 7.89
C PRO A 260 0.23 -5.46 7.64
N GLN A 261 1.52 -5.26 7.96
CA GLN A 261 2.49 -6.36 8.04
C GLN A 261 2.24 -7.26 9.27
N VAL A 262 2.19 -8.57 9.05
CA VAL A 262 1.91 -9.55 10.11
C VAL A 262 3.00 -9.59 11.19
N ARG A 263 4.27 -9.40 10.84
CA ARG A 263 5.39 -9.53 11.78
C ARG A 263 5.35 -8.50 12.91
N ALA A 264 5.12 -7.23 12.57
CA ALA A 264 5.07 -6.16 13.57
C ALA A 264 3.75 -6.14 14.36
N ASN A 265 2.64 -6.59 13.75
CA ASN A 265 1.31 -6.50 14.35
C ASN A 265 0.86 -7.80 15.03
N THR A 266 1.49 -8.94 14.72
CA THR A 266 1.11 -10.31 15.13
C THR A 266 -0.29 -10.73 14.68
N LEU A 267 -0.51 -12.04 14.49
CA LEU A 267 -1.85 -12.54 14.18
C LEU A 267 -2.84 -12.28 15.33
N GLU A 268 -2.41 -12.40 16.58
CA GLU A 268 -3.25 -12.14 17.74
C GLU A 268 -3.63 -10.66 17.88
N GLY A 269 -2.66 -9.75 17.68
CA GLY A 269 -2.91 -8.32 17.68
C GLY A 269 -3.93 -7.92 16.63
N LEU A 270 -3.78 -8.43 15.40
CA LEU A 270 -4.72 -8.21 14.30
C LEU A 270 -6.10 -8.85 14.55
N ARG A 271 -6.15 -10.05 15.15
CA ARG A 271 -7.40 -10.70 15.55
C ARG A 271 -8.17 -9.82 16.52
N ARG A 272 -7.51 -9.29 17.54
CA ARG A 272 -8.13 -8.46 18.58
C ARG A 272 -8.60 -7.10 18.05
N THR A 273 -7.82 -6.47 17.20
CA THR A 273 -8.03 -5.07 16.79
C THR A 273 -8.81 -4.91 15.49
N CYS A 274 -8.62 -5.81 14.52
CA CYS A 274 -9.13 -5.66 13.15
C CYS A 274 -10.23 -6.65 12.78
N LYS A 275 -10.14 -7.92 13.22
CA LYS A 275 -11.04 -8.99 12.74
C LYS A 275 -12.52 -8.64 12.99
N GLY A 276 -13.32 -8.69 11.94
CA GLY A 276 -14.76 -8.37 11.97
C GLY A 276 -15.09 -6.88 12.00
N ARG A 277 -14.09 -5.99 12.00
CA ARG A 277 -14.26 -4.53 12.04
C ARG A 277 -13.80 -3.83 10.76
N VAL A 278 -12.73 -4.35 10.17
CA VAL A 278 -12.12 -3.87 8.93
C VAL A 278 -11.64 -5.07 8.11
N CYS A 279 -11.66 -4.98 6.79
CA CYS A 279 -11.07 -6.03 5.97
C CYS A 279 -9.54 -6.00 6.14
N ILE A 280 -8.95 -7.10 6.56
CA ILE A 280 -7.50 -7.26 6.70
C ILE A 280 -6.99 -7.75 5.35
N HIS A 281 -6.32 -6.88 4.60
CA HIS A 281 -5.50 -7.30 3.47
C HIS A 281 -4.11 -7.60 4.02
N LEU A 282 -3.93 -8.77 4.63
CA LEU A 282 -2.75 -9.11 5.42
C LEU A 282 -1.50 -9.15 4.55
N ASP A 283 -0.51 -8.32 4.85
CA ASP A 283 0.85 -8.52 4.30
C ASP A 283 1.53 -9.63 5.12
N LEU A 284 1.78 -10.74 4.44
CA LEU A 284 2.42 -11.92 5.01
C LEU A 284 3.88 -11.62 5.37
N ASP A 285 4.53 -12.55 6.07
CA ASP A 285 5.84 -12.27 6.64
C ASP A 285 6.94 -12.33 5.58
N ARG A 286 7.14 -11.23 4.86
CA ARG A 286 8.20 -11.08 3.85
C ARG A 286 9.60 -11.24 4.43
N GLN A 287 9.81 -11.06 5.74
CA GLN A 287 11.10 -11.29 6.39
C GLN A 287 11.33 -12.77 6.71
N LEU A 288 10.27 -13.59 6.74
CA LEU A 288 10.35 -15.04 6.89
C LEU A 288 10.71 -15.71 5.55
N PHE A 289 10.15 -15.22 4.44
CA PHE A 289 10.25 -15.87 3.12
C PHE A 289 11.66 -16.18 2.63
N PRO A 290 12.71 -15.37 2.85
CA PRO A 290 14.06 -15.70 2.38
C PRO A 290 14.70 -16.89 3.10
N PHE A 291 14.29 -17.17 4.34
CA PHE A 291 15.01 -18.09 5.24
C PHE A 291 14.19 -19.32 5.65
N ALA A 292 12.88 -19.29 5.42
CA ALA A 292 11.99 -20.39 5.75
C ALA A 292 12.11 -21.57 4.78
N THR A 293 11.79 -22.76 5.27
CA THR A 293 11.50 -23.91 4.42
C THR A 293 10.11 -23.75 3.78
N PRO A 294 9.84 -24.38 2.62
CA PRO A 294 8.51 -24.41 2.02
C PRO A 294 7.39 -24.83 2.98
N LYS A 295 7.70 -25.76 3.90
CA LYS A 295 6.77 -26.20 4.95
C LYS A 295 6.42 -25.06 5.91
N GLN A 296 7.41 -24.30 6.38
CA GLN A 296 7.17 -23.17 7.29
C GLN A 296 6.38 -22.04 6.62
N ILE A 297 6.60 -21.80 5.32
CA ILE A 297 5.82 -20.82 4.55
C ILE A 297 4.36 -21.25 4.49
N ARG A 298 4.11 -22.54 4.21
CA ARG A 298 2.76 -23.09 4.22
C ARG A 298 2.11 -22.94 5.59
N GLU A 299 2.77 -23.38 6.65
CA GLU A 299 2.27 -23.28 8.04
C GLU A 299 1.93 -21.82 8.41
N HIS A 300 2.76 -20.85 8.00
CA HIS A 300 2.51 -19.43 8.20
C HIS A 300 1.21 -18.94 7.54
N VAL A 301 0.95 -19.35 6.29
CA VAL A 301 -0.29 -19.00 5.58
C VAL A 301 -1.49 -19.73 6.19
N GLU A 302 -1.35 -21.01 6.55
CA GLU A 302 -2.40 -21.80 7.18
C GLU A 302 -2.83 -21.18 8.53
N GLU A 303 -1.87 -20.78 9.36
CA GLU A 303 -2.12 -20.13 10.65
C GLU A 303 -2.82 -18.76 10.46
N ALA A 304 -2.37 -17.96 9.49
CA ALA A 304 -2.99 -16.67 9.18
C ALA A 304 -4.47 -16.83 8.80
N VAL A 305 -4.78 -17.82 7.97
CA VAL A 305 -6.16 -18.15 7.58
C VAL A 305 -6.96 -18.65 8.79
N GLU A 306 -6.42 -19.57 9.59
CA GLU A 306 -7.11 -20.11 10.77
C GLU A 306 -7.47 -19.00 11.78
N VAL A 307 -6.53 -18.09 12.03
CA VAL A 307 -6.71 -17.03 13.03
C VAL A 307 -7.62 -15.91 12.53
N LEU A 308 -7.46 -15.48 11.28
CA LEU A 308 -8.09 -14.24 10.78
C LEU A 308 -9.29 -14.46 9.86
N ALA A 309 -9.40 -15.58 9.17
CA ALA A 309 -10.53 -15.81 8.27
C ALA A 309 -11.86 -15.92 9.03
N SER A 310 -12.93 -15.55 8.34
CA SER A 310 -14.32 -15.72 8.76
C SER A 310 -15.16 -16.05 7.52
N PRO A 311 -16.18 -16.92 7.62
CA PRO A 311 -17.08 -17.21 6.51
C PRO A 311 -17.77 -15.97 5.93
N GLU A 312 -17.98 -14.94 6.75
CA GLU A 312 -18.53 -13.65 6.33
C GLU A 312 -17.54 -12.88 5.42
N GLY A 313 -16.24 -13.11 5.52
CA GLY A 313 -15.20 -12.40 4.77
C GLY A 313 -14.26 -11.63 5.70
N GLY A 314 -13.68 -10.55 5.18
CA GLY A 314 -12.80 -9.66 5.93
C GLY A 314 -11.32 -10.04 5.96
N LEU A 315 -10.90 -11.03 5.16
CA LEU A 315 -9.50 -11.38 4.98
C LEU A 315 -9.15 -11.48 3.50
N ALA A 316 -8.11 -10.77 3.10
CA ALA A 316 -7.37 -10.94 1.85
C ALA A 316 -5.89 -11.11 2.19
N LEU A 317 -5.12 -11.80 1.34
CA LEU A 317 -3.71 -12.07 1.58
C LEU A 317 -2.84 -11.39 0.53
N TYR A 318 -1.76 -10.77 0.98
CA TYR A 318 -0.77 -10.10 0.17
C TYR A 318 0.60 -10.69 0.50
N ALA A 319 1.40 -10.98 -0.53
CA ALA A 319 2.78 -11.39 -0.38
C ALA A 319 3.69 -10.50 -1.24
N GLU A 320 4.52 -9.70 -0.60
CA GLU A 320 5.62 -9.01 -1.25
C GLU A 320 6.85 -9.92 -1.35
N ILE A 321 7.42 -10.01 -2.55
CA ILE A 321 8.57 -10.85 -2.85
C ILE A 321 9.78 -9.95 -3.15
N GLY A 322 10.77 -10.01 -2.25
CA GLY A 322 12.07 -9.36 -2.41
C GLY A 322 13.08 -10.18 -3.21
N PRO A 323 14.22 -9.58 -3.59
CA PRO A 323 15.27 -10.25 -4.35
C PRO A 323 15.95 -11.38 -3.56
N ASP A 324 15.91 -11.36 -2.25
CA ASP A 324 16.48 -12.38 -1.38
C ASP A 324 15.64 -13.66 -1.29
N VAL A 325 14.38 -13.63 -1.73
CA VAL A 325 13.50 -14.81 -1.69
C VAL A 325 13.87 -15.79 -2.81
N PRO A 326 14.24 -17.05 -2.51
CA PRO A 326 14.56 -18.05 -3.53
C PRO A 326 13.30 -18.53 -4.25
N LEU A 327 13.44 -18.94 -5.52
CA LEU A 327 12.31 -19.40 -6.36
C LEU A 327 11.49 -20.53 -5.72
N GLU A 328 12.13 -21.45 -4.99
CA GLU A 328 11.44 -22.52 -4.26
C GLU A 328 10.49 -21.97 -3.19
N ASN A 329 10.86 -20.86 -2.54
CA ASN A 329 10.02 -20.20 -1.55
C ASN A 329 8.93 -19.36 -2.21
N ILE A 330 9.21 -18.73 -3.36
CA ILE A 330 8.17 -18.05 -4.16
C ILE A 330 7.10 -19.06 -4.59
N GLU A 331 7.50 -20.26 -5.01
CA GLU A 331 6.61 -21.37 -5.36
C GLU A 331 5.75 -21.79 -4.17
N ALA A 332 6.38 -21.95 -3.00
CA ALA A 332 5.70 -22.32 -1.77
C ALA A 332 4.66 -21.27 -1.35
N VAL A 333 4.98 -19.99 -1.46
CA VAL A 333 4.04 -18.88 -1.21
C VAL A 333 2.86 -18.98 -2.17
N CYS A 334 3.10 -19.11 -3.47
CA CYS A 334 2.02 -19.17 -4.47
C CYS A 334 1.12 -20.39 -4.23
N SER A 335 1.70 -21.57 -4.00
CA SER A 335 0.95 -22.79 -3.70
C SER A 335 0.11 -22.66 -2.42
N ALA A 336 0.65 -22.02 -1.37
CA ALA A 336 -0.07 -21.80 -0.12
C ALA A 336 -1.22 -20.79 -0.27
N LEU A 337 -1.04 -19.75 -1.08
CA LEU A 337 -2.09 -18.79 -1.40
C LEU A 337 -3.22 -19.42 -2.24
N GLU A 338 -2.89 -20.28 -3.20
CA GLU A 338 -3.88 -21.06 -3.96
C GLU A 338 -4.67 -21.99 -3.02
N TRP A 339 -3.98 -22.70 -2.12
CA TRP A 339 -4.62 -23.50 -1.07
C TRP A 339 -5.60 -22.68 -0.22
N ALA A 340 -5.19 -21.49 0.23
CA ALA A 340 -6.03 -20.61 1.05
C ALA A 340 -7.29 -20.17 0.30
N ARG A 341 -7.13 -19.87 -1.00
CA ARG A 341 -8.23 -19.46 -1.87
C ARG A 341 -9.24 -20.60 -2.09
N GLU A 342 -8.77 -21.82 -2.29
CA GLU A 342 -9.63 -23.00 -2.52
C GLU A 342 -10.40 -23.44 -1.27
N ARG A 343 -9.75 -23.43 -0.10
CA ARG A 343 -10.31 -23.98 1.15
C ARG A 343 -11.37 -23.10 1.82
N PHE A 344 -11.48 -21.83 1.43
CA PHE A 344 -12.49 -20.92 1.98
C PHE A 344 -13.93 -21.27 1.56
N SER A 345 -14.10 -22.18 0.58
CA SER A 345 -15.39 -22.55 -0.01
C SER A 345 -16.23 -23.55 0.78
#